data_AF-A0A533VTQ7-F1
#
_entry.id   AF-A0A533VTQ7-F1
#
_cell.length_a   1.000
_cell.length_b   1.000
_cell.length_c   1.000
_cell.angle_alpha   90.00
_cell.angle_beta   90.00
_cell.angle_gamma   90.00
#
_symmetry.space_group_name_H-M   'P 1'
#
loop_
_entity.id
_entity.type
_entity.pdbx_description
1 polymer ?
#
loop_
_entity_poly.entity_id
_entity_poly.type
_entity_poly.pdbx_seq_one_letter_code
_entity_poly.pdbx_strand_id
1 'polypeptide(L)'
;MKHQYTALHEAVSGAADPMIRGRATLVGNLCEAIPWVDSPPALIALGGAVRVNGPRGGREVDLGNFIRGPVDIDLQPDELVTHLVLSESPPSRRSTFQKFSAGSEFSVASVAASVLLGRRREVRLVYGGVSSTPLRSLEAEKVVAEGEVSEAMIQKAAHVASRSVQCVSDVLASADYRRHLVQVLTTKALKRVFER
;
A
#
# COMPACT_ATOMS: atom_id res chain seq x y z
N MET A 1 -9.35 -16.51 5.30
CA MET A 1 -8.12 -15.82 4.85
C MET A 1 -8.30 -14.89 3.66
N LYS A 2 -8.65 -15.33 2.43
CA LYS A 2 -8.70 -14.42 1.24
C LYS A 2 -9.63 -13.20 1.40
N HIS A 3 -10.74 -13.35 2.12
CA HIS A 3 -11.69 -12.28 2.39
C HIS A 3 -11.22 -11.29 3.49
N GLN A 4 -10.32 -11.71 4.39
CA GLN A 4 -9.83 -10.85 5.48
C GLN A 4 -8.74 -9.88 5.01
N TYR A 5 -7.92 -10.28 4.04
CA TYR A 5 -6.77 -9.50 3.54
C TYR A 5 -6.85 -9.28 2.02
N THR A 6 -7.98 -8.79 1.54
CA THR A 6 -8.26 -8.68 0.10
C THR A 6 -7.26 -7.80 -0.65
N ALA A 7 -6.86 -6.65 -0.11
CA ALA A 7 -5.83 -5.82 -0.74
C ALA A 7 -4.49 -6.57 -0.91
N LEU A 8 -4.05 -7.32 0.10
CA LEU A 8 -2.83 -8.13 0.00
C LEU A 8 -2.98 -9.22 -1.06
N HIS A 9 -4.11 -9.93 -1.05
CA HIS A 9 -4.39 -10.95 -2.06
C HIS A 9 -4.37 -10.37 -3.48
N GLU A 10 -5.02 -9.23 -3.71
CA GLU A 10 -5.05 -8.55 -5.01
C GLU A 10 -3.64 -8.10 -5.44
N ALA A 11 -2.85 -7.55 -4.52
CA ALA A 11 -1.47 -7.12 -4.78
C ALA A 11 -0.56 -8.30 -5.19
N VAL A 12 -0.57 -9.40 -4.43
CA VAL A 12 0.35 -10.52 -4.68
C VAL A 12 -0.12 -11.44 -5.81
N SER A 13 -1.41 -11.49 -6.10
CA SER A 13 -1.94 -12.32 -7.20
C SER A 13 -1.49 -11.82 -8.57
N GLY A 14 -1.28 -10.52 -8.70
CA GLY A 14 -0.80 -9.88 -9.93
C GLY A 14 0.70 -9.58 -9.94
N ALA A 15 1.45 -10.04 -8.93
CA ALA A 15 2.89 -9.79 -8.81
C ALA A 15 3.69 -10.91 -9.47
N ALA A 16 4.63 -10.55 -10.34
CA ALA A 16 5.54 -11.47 -11.04
C ALA A 16 4.84 -12.65 -11.76
N ASP A 17 5.61 -13.63 -12.19
CA ASP A 17 5.11 -14.89 -12.73
C ASP A 17 4.97 -15.98 -11.62
N PRO A 18 4.24 -17.09 -11.89
CA PRO A 18 4.05 -18.15 -10.90
C PRO A 18 5.33 -18.80 -10.36
N MET A 19 6.40 -18.89 -11.16
CA MET A 19 7.69 -19.46 -10.73
C MET A 19 8.38 -18.57 -9.72
N ILE A 20 8.38 -17.25 -9.95
CA ILE A 20 8.88 -16.28 -8.97
C ILE A 20 8.04 -16.34 -7.70
N ARG A 21 6.70 -16.33 -7.80
CA ARG A 21 5.81 -16.43 -6.62
C ARG A 21 5.98 -17.73 -5.83
N GLY A 22 6.40 -18.82 -6.47
CA GLY A 22 6.69 -20.09 -5.80
C GLY A 22 7.96 -20.08 -4.93
N ARG A 23 8.82 -19.07 -5.08
CA ARG A 23 10.10 -18.95 -4.36
C ARG A 23 10.20 -17.67 -3.53
N ALA A 24 9.55 -16.60 -3.97
CA ALA A 24 9.56 -15.31 -3.30
C ALA A 24 8.83 -15.37 -1.95
N THR A 25 9.30 -14.55 -1.01
CA THR A 25 8.65 -14.39 0.30
C THR A 25 8.17 -12.95 0.45
N LEU A 26 7.07 -12.74 1.19
CA LEU A 26 6.59 -11.39 1.50
C LEU A 26 7.63 -10.59 2.29
N VAL A 27 8.30 -11.23 3.25
CA VAL A 27 9.37 -10.60 4.04
C VAL A 27 10.54 -10.22 3.15
N GLY A 28 11.00 -11.11 2.26
CA GLY A 28 12.08 -10.79 1.32
C GLY A 28 11.74 -9.62 0.41
N ASN A 29 10.51 -9.58 -0.12
CA ASN A 29 10.04 -8.47 -0.96
C ASN A 29 10.00 -7.12 -0.20
N LEU A 30 9.66 -7.14 1.09
CA LEU A 30 9.72 -5.95 1.93
C LEU A 30 11.15 -5.50 2.22
N CYS A 31 12.04 -6.43 2.54
CA CYS A 31 13.44 -6.13 2.84
C CYS A 31 14.21 -5.64 1.61
N GLU A 32 13.80 -6.04 0.41
CA GLU A 32 14.36 -5.52 -0.84
C GLU A 32 14.11 -4.00 -0.99
N ALA A 33 12.99 -3.51 -0.44
CA ALA A 33 12.66 -2.08 -0.34
C ALA A 33 12.80 -1.29 -1.64
N ILE A 34 12.39 -1.90 -2.76
CA ILE A 34 12.33 -1.19 -4.05
C ILE A 34 10.99 -0.48 -4.23
N PRO A 35 10.94 0.68 -4.91
CA PRO A 35 9.72 1.49 -4.99
C PRO A 35 8.52 0.85 -5.71
N TRP A 36 8.79 -0.08 -6.63
CA TRP A 36 7.82 -0.52 -7.64
C TRP A 36 7.09 -1.83 -7.30
N VAL A 37 7.33 -2.40 -6.12
CA VAL A 37 6.67 -3.64 -5.67
C VAL A 37 5.32 -3.38 -5.01
N ASP A 38 4.42 -4.37 -5.16
CA ASP A 38 3.01 -4.23 -4.81
C ASP A 38 2.69 -4.62 -3.36
N SER A 39 3.52 -5.45 -2.72
CA SER A 39 3.24 -5.97 -1.38
C SER A 39 3.33 -4.90 -0.27
N PRO A 40 4.31 -3.97 -0.27
CA PRO A 40 4.42 -2.97 0.80
C PRO A 40 3.20 -2.04 0.96
N PRO A 41 2.67 -1.38 -0.09
CA PRO A 41 1.50 -0.50 0.09
C PRO A 41 0.28 -1.26 0.61
N ALA A 42 0.07 -2.51 0.16
CA ALA A 42 -1.03 -3.35 0.63
C ALA A 42 -0.89 -3.70 2.12
N LEU A 43 0.31 -4.06 2.58
CA LEU A 43 0.56 -4.40 3.98
C LEU A 43 0.45 -3.18 4.89
N ILE A 44 0.96 -2.01 4.48
CA ILE A 44 0.83 -0.75 5.22
C ILE A 44 -0.65 -0.34 5.34
N ALA A 45 -1.43 -0.50 4.27
CA ALA A 45 -2.87 -0.20 4.27
C ALA A 45 -3.65 -1.11 5.22
N LEU A 46 -3.15 -2.33 5.48
CA LEU A 46 -3.72 -3.28 6.43
C LEU A 46 -3.17 -3.09 7.86
N GLY A 47 -2.24 -2.16 8.08
CA GLY A 47 -1.60 -1.96 9.39
C GLY A 47 -0.65 -3.06 9.78
N GLY A 48 0.10 -3.56 8.80
CA GLY A 48 1.15 -4.53 9.06
C GLY A 48 2.34 -3.92 9.79
N ALA A 49 2.94 -4.76 10.62
CA ALA A 49 4.23 -4.56 11.24
C ALA A 49 5.15 -5.76 10.96
N VAL A 50 6.44 -5.60 11.22
CA VAL A 50 7.42 -6.69 11.14
C VAL A 50 8.02 -6.97 12.50
N ARG A 51 8.22 -8.25 12.79
CA ARG A 51 8.99 -8.70 13.96
C ARG A 51 10.45 -8.88 13.58
N VAL A 52 11.28 -7.97 14.08
CA VAL A 52 12.74 -7.97 13.92
C VAL A 52 13.37 -8.63 15.15
N ASN A 53 14.30 -9.56 14.95
CA ASN A 53 15.06 -10.19 16.02
C ASN A 53 16.56 -10.11 15.73
N GLY A 54 17.36 -9.93 16.77
CA GLY A 54 18.82 -9.97 16.74
C GLY A 54 19.37 -10.48 18.08
N PRO A 55 20.69 -10.41 18.29
CA PRO A 55 21.34 -10.93 19.50
C PRO A 55 20.93 -10.18 20.78
N ARG A 56 20.42 -8.94 20.65
CA ARG A 56 19.95 -8.11 21.76
C ARG A 56 18.46 -8.30 22.09
N GLY A 57 17.81 -9.30 21.50
CA GLY A 57 16.36 -9.52 21.59
C GLY A 57 15.65 -9.06 20.32
N GLY A 58 14.35 -8.80 20.42
CA GLY A 58 13.57 -8.40 19.24
C GLY A 58 12.60 -7.26 19.51
N ARG A 59 12.24 -6.59 18.42
CA ARG A 59 11.35 -5.44 18.36
C ARG A 59 10.32 -5.60 17.25
N GLU A 60 9.18 -4.93 17.43
CA GLU A 60 8.18 -4.81 16.38
C GLU A 60 8.29 -3.42 15.74
N VAL A 61 8.19 -3.35 14.42
CA VAL A 61 8.32 -2.11 13.65
C VAL A 61 7.12 -1.98 12.71
N ASP A 62 6.39 -0.87 12.81
CA ASP A 62 5.33 -0.54 11.87
C ASP A 62 5.90 -0.43 10.44
N LEU A 63 5.22 -1.01 9.45
CA LEU A 63 5.74 -1.04 8.08
C LEU A 63 5.87 0.35 7.45
N GLY A 64 5.10 1.34 7.91
CA GLY A 64 5.24 2.74 7.47
C GLY A 64 6.54 3.38 7.92
N ASN A 65 7.20 2.83 8.94
CA ASN A 65 8.52 3.28 9.43
C ASN A 65 9.65 2.32 9.02
N PHE A 66 9.31 1.10 8.64
CA PHE A 66 10.30 0.08 8.30
C PHE A 66 11.02 0.36 6.97
N ILE A 67 10.32 0.88 5.96
CA ILE A 67 10.90 1.24 4.66
C ILE A 67 11.25 2.73 4.67
N ARG A 68 12.54 3.05 4.70
CA ARG A 68 13.03 4.44 4.82
C ARG A 68 13.42 5.02 3.46
N GLY A 69 13.76 4.16 2.51
CA GLY A 69 14.15 4.55 1.16
C GLY A 69 14.42 3.33 0.26
N PRO A 70 14.83 3.57 -0.99
CA PRO A 70 15.21 2.51 -1.90
C PRO A 70 16.39 1.73 -1.35
N VAL A 71 16.20 0.43 -1.09
CA VAL A 71 17.23 -0.44 -0.47
C VAL A 71 17.68 0.08 0.91
N ASP A 72 16.83 0.84 1.59
CA ASP A 72 17.07 1.36 2.94
C ASP A 72 15.89 1.02 3.84
N ILE A 73 16.16 0.13 4.81
CA ILE A 73 15.18 -0.39 5.76
C ILE A 73 15.66 -0.21 7.19
N ASP A 74 14.72 -0.21 8.13
CA ASP A 74 14.99 -0.23 9.56
C ASP A 74 15.45 -1.61 10.05
N LEU A 75 16.63 -2.04 9.61
CA LEU A 75 17.26 -3.29 9.99
C LEU A 75 18.76 -3.08 10.26
N GLN A 76 19.23 -3.50 11.42
CA GLN A 76 20.67 -3.49 11.75
C GLN A 76 21.39 -4.70 11.13
N PRO A 77 22.72 -4.67 10.96
CA PRO A 77 23.48 -5.76 10.33
C PRO A 77 23.35 -7.13 11.00
N ASP A 78 23.06 -7.17 12.30
CA ASP A 78 22.89 -8.38 13.11
C ASP A 78 21.41 -8.73 13.39
N GLU A 79 20.49 -8.09 12.67
CA GLU A 79 19.04 -8.31 12.79
C GLU A 79 18.46 -9.07 11.59
N LEU A 80 17.38 -9.80 11.85
CA LEU A 80 16.58 -10.51 10.85
C LEU A 80 15.09 -10.25 11.06
N VAL A 81 14.37 -10.03 9.97
CA VAL A 81 12.91 -10.05 9.99
C VAL A 81 12.44 -11.50 10.02
N THR A 82 11.71 -11.87 11.07
CA THR A 82 11.27 -13.25 11.28
C THR A 82 9.83 -13.49 10.84
N HIS A 83 8.93 -12.53 11.08
CA HIS A 83 7.51 -12.66 10.77
C HIS A 83 6.89 -11.32 10.41
N LEU A 84 5.84 -11.37 9.60
CA LEU A 84 4.89 -10.29 9.43
C LEU A 84 3.79 -10.39 10.47
N VAL A 85 3.42 -9.25 11.04
CA VAL A 85 2.34 -9.12 12.01
C VAL A 85 1.22 -8.35 11.32
N LEU A 86 0.07 -9.00 11.14
CA LEU A 86 -1.16 -8.38 10.66
C LEU A 86 -2.24 -8.64 11.70
N SER A 87 -2.90 -7.57 12.13
CA SER A 87 -4.07 -7.69 13.01
C SER A 87 -5.22 -8.37 12.28
N GLU A 88 -6.03 -9.11 13.02
CA GLU A 88 -7.25 -9.69 12.46
C GLU A 88 -8.16 -8.58 11.92
N SER A 89 -8.56 -8.73 10.66
CA SER A 89 -9.41 -7.76 9.97
C SER A 89 -10.86 -8.00 10.39
N PRO A 90 -11.54 -7.05 11.06
CA PRO A 90 -12.94 -7.22 11.45
C PRO A 90 -13.84 -7.29 10.21
N PRO A 91 -15.03 -7.90 10.28
CA PRO A 91 -15.94 -8.02 9.14
C PRO A 91 -16.36 -6.69 8.50
N SER A 92 -16.31 -5.59 9.26
CA SER A 92 -16.59 -4.24 8.77
C SER A 92 -15.42 -3.58 8.03
N ARG A 93 -14.23 -4.21 8.00
CA ARG A 93 -13.08 -3.71 7.24
C ARG A 93 -13.12 -4.24 5.81
N ARG A 94 -13.11 -3.32 4.86
CA ARG A 94 -13.01 -3.58 3.43
C ARG A 94 -11.66 -3.12 2.93
N SER A 95 -11.11 -3.82 1.93
CA SER A 95 -9.86 -3.41 1.31
C SER A 95 -9.79 -3.78 -0.17
N THR A 96 -8.99 -3.03 -0.92
CA THR A 96 -8.67 -3.34 -2.32
C THR A 96 -7.29 -2.81 -2.69
N PHE A 97 -6.68 -3.41 -3.71
CA PHE A 97 -5.45 -2.95 -4.34
C PHE A 97 -5.69 -2.73 -5.84
N GLN A 98 -5.27 -1.57 -6.35
CA GLN A 98 -5.35 -1.21 -7.76
C GLN A 98 -3.97 -0.79 -8.25
N LYS A 99 -3.56 -1.25 -9.44
CA LYS A 99 -2.29 -0.84 -10.06
C LYS A 99 -2.44 -0.50 -11.52
N PHE A 100 -1.47 0.27 -12.01
CA PHE A 100 -1.17 0.43 -13.41
C PHE A 100 0.30 0.06 -13.65
N SER A 101 0.53 -0.84 -14.61
CA SER A 101 1.87 -1.16 -15.13
C SER A 101 1.91 -0.93 -16.64
N ALA A 102 3.06 -0.49 -17.14
CA ALA A 102 3.28 -0.25 -18.57
C ALA A 102 3.81 -1.50 -19.28
N GLY A 103 3.13 -2.64 -19.09
CA GLY A 103 3.53 -3.92 -19.70
C GLY A 103 4.65 -4.68 -18.98
N SER A 104 5.10 -4.20 -17.82
CA SER A 104 6.03 -4.91 -16.93
C SER A 104 5.32 -5.46 -15.68
N GLU A 105 6.04 -6.25 -14.89
CA GLU A 105 5.59 -6.72 -13.57
C GLU A 105 5.56 -5.61 -12.50
N PHE A 106 6.36 -4.55 -12.72
CA PHE A 106 6.50 -3.41 -11.83
C PHE A 106 5.37 -2.39 -12.00
N SER A 107 4.90 -1.84 -10.88
CA SER A 107 3.88 -0.81 -10.87
C SER A 107 4.47 0.57 -11.18
N VAL A 108 3.92 1.25 -12.20
CA VAL A 108 4.16 2.68 -12.43
C VAL A 108 3.47 3.51 -11.35
N ALA A 109 2.29 3.06 -10.92
CA ALA A 109 1.57 3.58 -9.78
C ALA A 109 0.61 2.51 -9.25
N SER A 110 0.45 2.45 -7.94
CA SER A 110 -0.56 1.62 -7.28
C SER A 110 -1.19 2.34 -6.11
N VAL A 111 -2.37 1.87 -5.70
CA VAL A 111 -3.03 2.29 -4.46
C VAL A 111 -3.63 1.08 -3.77
N ALA A 112 -3.33 0.95 -2.48
CA ALA A 112 -4.04 0.10 -1.55
C ALA A 112 -5.00 0.97 -0.73
N ALA A 113 -6.28 0.62 -0.74
CA ALA A 113 -7.29 1.25 0.08
C ALA A 113 -7.78 0.26 1.15
N SER A 114 -7.84 0.69 2.41
CA SER A 114 -8.52 -0.01 3.49
C SER A 114 -9.47 0.92 4.22
N VAL A 115 -10.71 0.49 4.41
CA VAL A 115 -11.75 1.26 5.09
C VAL A 115 -12.39 0.37 6.15
N LEU A 116 -12.31 0.79 7.42
CA LEU A 116 -13.13 0.24 8.48
C LEU A 116 -14.46 0.99 8.52
N LEU A 117 -15.56 0.30 8.24
CA LEU A 117 -16.89 0.88 8.30
C LEU A 117 -17.35 1.00 9.76
N GLY A 118 -17.99 2.13 10.08
CA GLY A 118 -18.49 2.45 11.41
C GLY A 118 -18.89 3.92 11.51
N ARG A 119 -19.31 4.36 12.71
CA ARG A 119 -19.67 5.77 12.96
C ARG A 119 -18.51 6.74 12.68
N ARG A 120 -17.28 6.30 12.93
CA ARG A 120 -16.04 6.96 12.50
C ARG A 120 -15.30 5.96 11.63
N ARG A 121 -15.18 6.26 10.33
CA ARG A 121 -14.45 5.42 9.40
C ARG A 121 -12.96 5.60 9.63
N GLU A 122 -12.23 4.48 9.76
CA GLU A 122 -10.78 4.50 9.63
C GLU A 122 -10.44 4.23 8.17
N VAL A 123 -9.66 5.12 7.56
CA VAL A 123 -9.30 5.03 6.16
C VAL A 123 -7.78 5.01 6.05
N ARG A 124 -7.26 4.11 5.22
CA ARG A 124 -5.86 4.13 4.79
C ARG A 124 -5.80 4.10 3.28
N LEU A 125 -5.12 5.08 2.69
CA LEU A 125 -4.85 5.18 1.26
C LEU A 125 -3.34 5.22 1.08
N VAL A 126 -2.77 4.09 0.65
CA VAL A 126 -1.32 3.93 0.53
C VAL A 126 -0.95 3.75 -0.94
N TYR A 127 0.00 4.55 -1.40
CA TYR A 127 0.42 4.61 -2.79
C TYR A 127 1.79 3.99 -2.96
N GLY A 128 1.93 3.08 -3.93
CA GLY A 128 3.20 2.45 -4.31
C GLY A 128 3.63 2.85 -5.71
N GLY A 129 4.91 2.68 -6.03
CA GLY A 129 5.47 3.00 -7.35
C GLY A 129 5.49 4.49 -7.70
N VAL A 130 4.95 5.39 -6.88
CA VAL A 130 4.83 6.82 -7.18
C VAL A 130 5.97 7.68 -6.64
N SER A 131 6.60 7.24 -5.54
CA SER A 131 7.70 7.91 -4.85
C SER A 131 8.78 6.89 -4.49
N SER A 132 9.84 7.30 -3.78
CA SER A 132 10.94 6.41 -3.34
C SER A 132 10.52 5.40 -2.28
N THR A 133 9.46 5.69 -1.52
CA THR A 133 8.83 4.79 -0.55
C THR A 133 7.31 4.80 -0.73
N PRO A 134 6.58 3.80 -0.18
CA PRO A 134 5.13 3.87 -0.12
C PRO A 134 4.65 5.08 0.69
N LEU A 135 3.70 5.84 0.17
CA LEU A 135 3.21 7.07 0.80
C LEU A 135 1.74 6.96 1.18
N ARG A 136 1.35 7.58 2.29
CA ARG A 136 -0.06 7.79 2.68
C ARG A 136 -0.52 9.19 2.29
N SER A 137 -1.77 9.31 1.85
CA SER A 137 -2.44 10.62 1.73
C SER A 137 -3.37 10.81 2.93
N LEU A 138 -2.86 11.41 4.00
CA LEU A 138 -3.66 11.68 5.21
C LEU A 138 -4.81 12.65 4.91
N GLU A 139 -4.58 13.57 3.98
CA GLU A 139 -5.58 14.55 3.54
C GLU A 139 -6.73 13.89 2.79
N ALA A 140 -6.44 12.95 1.88
CA ALA A 140 -7.50 12.21 1.19
C ALA A 140 -8.21 11.24 2.14
N GLU A 141 -7.48 10.58 3.04
CA GLU A 141 -8.05 9.74 4.09
C GLU A 141 -9.06 10.52 4.94
N LYS A 142 -8.73 11.76 5.33
CA LYS A 142 -9.64 12.65 6.08
C LYS A 142 -10.92 12.95 5.31
N VAL A 143 -10.82 13.28 4.02
CA VAL A 143 -12.00 13.53 3.16
C VAL A 143 -12.94 12.32 3.15
N VAL A 144 -12.40 11.11 3.03
CA VAL A 144 -13.20 9.89 3.00
C VAL A 144 -13.78 9.55 4.38
N ALA A 145 -13.02 9.78 5.45
CA ALA A 145 -13.45 9.48 6.80
C ALA A 145 -14.65 10.35 7.22
N GLU A 146 -14.62 11.64 6.88
CA GLU A 146 -15.60 12.65 7.29
C GLU A 146 -16.77 12.81 6.30
N GLY A 147 -16.57 12.52 5.00
CA GLY A 147 -17.56 12.80 3.96
C GLY A 147 -18.57 11.68 3.70
N GLU A 148 -19.83 12.02 3.40
CA GLU A 148 -20.84 11.01 3.01
C GLU A 148 -20.41 10.24 1.76
N VAL A 149 -20.66 8.93 1.74
CA VAL A 149 -20.29 8.06 0.61
C VAL A 149 -21.09 8.50 -0.62
N SER A 150 -20.39 9.15 -1.54
CA SER A 150 -20.96 9.75 -2.75
C SER A 150 -19.89 9.87 -3.83
N GLU A 151 -20.32 9.98 -5.09
CA GLU A 151 -19.39 10.24 -6.20
C GLU A 151 -18.59 11.53 -5.96
N ALA A 152 -19.24 12.57 -5.42
CA ALA A 152 -18.58 13.85 -5.11
C ALA A 152 -17.46 13.69 -4.07
N MET A 153 -17.69 12.90 -3.01
CA MET A 153 -16.66 12.59 -2.02
C MET A 153 -15.49 11.83 -2.64
N ILE A 154 -15.77 10.82 -3.48
CA ILE A 154 -14.75 10.01 -4.15
C ILE A 154 -13.88 10.89 -5.06
N GLN A 155 -14.49 11.74 -5.89
CA GLN A 155 -13.76 12.64 -6.77
C GLN A 155 -12.92 13.66 -5.99
N LYS A 156 -13.48 14.20 -4.90
CA LYS A 156 -12.74 15.11 -4.00
C LYS A 156 -11.53 14.42 -3.37
N ALA A 157 -11.70 13.23 -2.82
CA ALA A 157 -10.60 12.47 -2.22
C ALA A 157 -9.52 12.12 -3.24
N ALA A 158 -9.90 11.70 -4.44
CA ALA A 158 -8.96 11.41 -5.53
C ALA A 158 -8.17 12.65 -5.98
N HIS A 159 -8.83 13.82 -6.08
CA HIS A 159 -8.17 15.08 -6.40
C HIS A 159 -7.23 15.54 -5.28
N VAL A 160 -7.61 15.37 -4.01
CA VAL A 160 -6.74 15.69 -2.87
C VAL A 160 -5.52 14.78 -2.87
N ALA A 161 -5.70 13.48 -3.08
CA ALA A 161 -4.61 12.51 -3.15
C ALA A 161 -3.59 12.86 -4.24
N SER A 162 -4.06 13.23 -5.43
CA SER A 162 -3.16 13.61 -6.52
C SER A 162 -2.33 14.86 -6.21
N ARG A 163 -2.77 15.71 -5.29
CA ARG A 163 -1.99 16.89 -4.88
C ARG A 163 -1.10 16.63 -3.68
N SER A 164 -1.51 15.76 -2.75
CA SER A 164 -0.76 15.51 -1.51
C SER A 164 0.37 14.49 -1.69
N VAL A 165 0.21 13.53 -2.61
CA VAL A 165 1.23 12.49 -2.85
C VAL A 165 2.40 13.07 -3.64
N GLN A 166 3.59 13.01 -3.05
CA GLN A 166 4.82 13.50 -3.67
C GLN A 166 5.36 12.50 -4.70
N CYS A 167 4.89 12.64 -5.94
CA CYS A 167 5.34 11.82 -7.06
C CYS A 167 6.73 12.24 -7.58
N VAL A 168 7.55 11.27 -7.95
CA VAL A 168 8.87 11.47 -8.58
C VAL A 168 8.88 10.96 -10.02
N SER A 169 9.77 11.50 -10.85
CA SER A 169 10.03 11.00 -12.20
C SER A 169 11.14 9.96 -12.18
N ASP A 170 11.01 8.89 -12.95
CA ASP A 170 12.05 7.88 -13.17
C ASP A 170 11.93 7.27 -14.58
N VAL A 171 12.62 6.15 -14.79
CA VAL A 171 12.64 5.41 -16.07
C VAL A 171 11.28 4.85 -16.49
N LEU A 172 10.33 4.70 -15.55
CA LEU A 172 9.01 4.14 -15.83
C LEU A 172 7.99 5.22 -16.20
N ALA A 173 8.08 6.40 -15.60
CA ALA A 173 7.14 7.51 -15.86
C ALA A 173 7.60 8.85 -15.29
N SER A 174 7.02 9.94 -15.81
CA SER A 174 7.11 11.26 -15.21
C SER A 174 6.27 11.37 -13.93
N ALA A 175 6.68 12.28 -13.03
CA ALA A 175 5.91 12.65 -11.84
C ALA A 175 4.48 13.11 -12.19
N ASP A 176 4.32 13.84 -13.29
CA ASP A 176 3.02 14.33 -13.76
C ASP A 176 2.09 13.21 -14.19
N TYR A 177 2.62 12.21 -14.92
CA TYR A 177 1.84 11.04 -15.30
C TYR A 177 1.44 10.22 -14.07
N ARG A 178 2.36 10.03 -13.12
CA ARG A 178 2.06 9.37 -11.84
C ARG A 178 0.99 10.12 -11.05
N ARG A 179 1.04 11.44 -11.03
CA ARG A 179 0.02 12.28 -10.39
C ARG A 179 -1.37 12.06 -11.00
N HIS A 180 -1.45 11.99 -12.32
CA HIS A 180 -2.68 11.63 -13.01
C HIS A 180 -3.16 10.23 -12.63
N LEU A 181 -2.26 9.24 -12.62
CA LEU A 181 -2.58 7.87 -12.21
C LEU A 181 -3.04 7.78 -10.75
N VAL A 182 -2.45 8.54 -9.82
CA VAL A 182 -2.91 8.61 -8.42
C VAL A 182 -4.39 9.00 -8.35
N GLN A 183 -4.81 10.01 -9.12
CA GLN A 183 -6.22 10.41 -9.16
C GLN A 183 -7.10 9.28 -9.71
N VAL A 184 -6.75 8.72 -10.87
CA VAL A 184 -7.53 7.67 -11.54
C VAL A 184 -7.65 6.42 -10.66
N LEU A 185 -6.54 5.96 -10.10
CA LEU A 185 -6.50 4.75 -9.27
C LEU A 185 -7.22 4.97 -7.94
N THR A 186 -7.12 6.15 -7.32
CA THR A 186 -7.87 6.47 -6.09
C THR A 186 -9.37 6.41 -6.33
N THR A 187 -9.87 7.00 -7.43
CA THR A 187 -11.28 6.91 -7.81
C THR A 187 -11.72 5.45 -7.98
N LYS A 188 -10.95 4.63 -8.70
CA LYS A 188 -11.26 3.21 -8.89
C LYS A 188 -11.27 2.42 -7.57
N ALA A 189 -10.27 2.64 -6.71
CA ALA A 189 -10.13 1.94 -5.45
C ALA A 189 -11.27 2.29 -4.48
N LEU A 190 -11.63 3.57 -4.36
CA LEU A 190 -12.71 4.00 -3.50
C LEU A 190 -14.08 3.48 -3.98
N LYS A 191 -14.37 3.51 -5.28
CA LYS A 191 -15.59 2.89 -5.82
C LYS A 191 -15.67 1.42 -5.43
N ARG A 192 -14.60 0.66 -5.71
CA ARG A 192 -14.55 -0.78 -5.43
C ARG A 192 -14.62 -1.11 -3.94
N VAL A 193 -14.09 -0.27 -3.04
CA VAL A 193 -14.14 -0.53 -1.59
C VAL A 193 -15.53 -0.26 -1.01
N PHE A 194 -16.31 0.67 -1.59
CA PHE A 194 -17.66 0.99 -1.15
C PHE A 194 -18.76 0.15 -1.84
N GLU A 195 -18.51 -0.38 -3.04
CA GLU A 195 -19.42 -1.28 -3.77
C GLU A 195 -19.42 -2.73 -3.25
N ARG A 196 -18.33 -3.16 -2.61
CA ARG A 196 -18.27 -4.43 -1.85
C ARG A 196 -19.10 -4.34 -0.57
#